data_AF-A0A1U6GPE6-F1
#
_entry.id   AF-A0A1U6GPE6-F1
#
_cell.length_a   1.000
_cell.length_b   1.000
_cell.length_c   1.000
_cell.angle_alpha   90.00
_cell.angle_beta   90.00
_cell.angle_gamma   90.00
#
_symmetry.space_group_name_H-M   'P 1'
#
loop_
_entity.id
_entity.type
_entity.pdbx_description
1 polymer ?
#
loop_
_entity_poly.entity_id
_entity_poly.type
_entity_poly.pdbx_seq_one_letter_code
_entity_poly.pdbx_strand_id
1 'polypeptide(L)'
;MKNIIYPILLLSTVGLTMICANATDTIASARITVLDRSLQSQLQTQLKRIDYNNFYSNLEDFSAPYTLKNGSKFYEARRDNLNSASAIVIDPQGYFYVAYKMPNSNNITYITNDGSCNKEAHDAIKVFANTFGENNKIIFSNPTKVNNMSHDCKGVYGNLLLKNRSFERAYLEDQ
;
A
#
# COMPACT_ATOMS: atom_id res chain seq x y z
N MET A 1 -62.41 15.95 -35.88
CA MET A 1 -61.91 15.37 -34.61
C MET A 1 -60.43 15.73 -34.51
N LYS A 2 -60.06 16.57 -33.54
CA LYS A 2 -58.69 17.09 -33.36
C LYS A 2 -57.92 16.11 -32.46
N ASN A 3 -56.90 15.43 -33.01
CA ASN A 3 -55.97 14.62 -32.21
C ASN A 3 -54.72 15.45 -31.92
N ILE A 4 -54.53 15.74 -30.64
CA ILE A 4 -53.37 16.45 -30.07
C ILE A 4 -52.26 15.42 -29.90
N ILE A 5 -51.14 15.59 -30.61
CA ILE A 5 -49.92 14.78 -30.45
C ILE A 5 -48.96 15.56 -29.55
N TYR A 6 -48.64 15.01 -28.38
CA TYR A 6 -47.67 15.57 -27.45
C TYR A 6 -46.22 15.30 -27.93
N PRO A 7 -45.30 16.26 -27.82
CA PRO A 7 -43.89 16.01 -28.11
C PRO A 7 -43.24 15.24 -26.95
N ILE A 8 -42.63 14.09 -27.26
CA ILE A 8 -41.83 13.29 -26.33
C ILE A 8 -40.51 14.03 -26.10
N LEU A 9 -40.30 14.50 -24.87
CA LEU A 9 -39.01 14.97 -24.35
C LEU A 9 -38.00 13.81 -24.35
N LEU A 10 -37.02 13.86 -25.26
CA LEU A 10 -35.81 13.04 -25.20
C LEU A 10 -34.95 13.55 -24.04
N LEU A 11 -35.13 12.95 -22.85
CA LEU A 11 -34.20 13.12 -21.74
C LEU A 11 -32.87 12.45 -22.09
N SER A 12 -31.82 13.26 -22.14
CA SER A 12 -30.43 12.85 -22.22
C SER A 12 -30.04 12.03 -20.98
N THR A 13 -29.82 10.72 -21.13
CA THR A 13 -28.98 9.98 -20.19
C THR A 13 -27.56 10.01 -20.72
N VAL A 14 -26.76 10.94 -20.21
CA VAL A 14 -25.31 10.81 -20.21
C VAL A 14 -25.04 9.53 -19.45
N GLY A 15 -24.67 8.47 -20.17
CA GLY A 15 -24.22 7.23 -19.55
C GLY A 15 -23.01 7.57 -18.70
N LEU A 16 -23.21 7.63 -17.38
CA LEU A 16 -22.14 7.47 -16.41
C LEU A 16 -21.51 6.13 -16.75
N THR A 17 -20.39 6.17 -17.47
CA THR A 17 -19.51 5.02 -17.58
C THR A 17 -19.11 4.71 -16.14
N MET A 18 -19.69 3.64 -15.61
CA MET A 18 -19.24 3.05 -14.36
C MET A 18 -17.73 2.91 -14.46
N ILE A 19 -17.02 3.48 -13.50
CA ILE A 19 -15.64 3.13 -13.25
C ILE A 19 -15.68 1.64 -12.92
N CYS A 20 -15.24 0.80 -13.85
CA CYS A 20 -15.00 -0.61 -13.56
C CYS A 20 -13.90 -0.66 -12.50
N ALA A 21 -14.28 -0.87 -11.24
CA ALA A 21 -13.39 -1.47 -10.27
C ALA A 21 -13.06 -2.86 -10.82
N ASN A 22 -11.86 -3.02 -11.40
CA ASN A 22 -11.38 -4.34 -11.79
C ASN A 22 -11.41 -5.23 -10.53
N ALA A 23 -12.03 -6.40 -10.63
CA ALA A 23 -12.25 -7.31 -9.52
C ALA A 23 -10.93 -7.74 -8.83
N THR A 24 -11.03 -8.03 -7.52
CA THR A 24 -10.18 -8.90 -6.66
C THR A 24 -8.96 -8.35 -5.90
N ASP A 25 -9.04 -7.17 -5.28
CA ASP A 25 -8.14 -6.85 -4.16
C ASP A 25 -8.54 -7.73 -2.94
N THR A 26 -7.76 -8.77 -2.64
CA THR A 26 -8.01 -9.77 -1.57
C THR A 26 -6.72 -10.01 -0.78
N ILE A 27 -6.82 -10.61 0.41
CA ILE A 27 -5.63 -11.05 1.18
C ILE A 27 -4.75 -12.00 0.34
N ALA A 28 -5.38 -12.88 -0.45
CA ALA A 28 -4.66 -13.80 -1.33
C ALA A 28 -3.89 -13.06 -2.43
N SER A 29 -4.49 -12.03 -3.06
CA SER A 29 -3.78 -11.24 -4.07
C SER A 29 -2.66 -10.40 -3.47
N ALA A 30 -2.82 -9.86 -2.25
CA ALA A 30 -1.72 -9.20 -1.53
C ALA A 30 -0.54 -10.16 -1.31
N ARG A 31 -0.79 -11.37 -0.82
CA ARG A 31 0.25 -12.40 -0.62
C ARG A 31 0.95 -12.74 -1.94
N ILE A 32 0.18 -13.02 -3.00
CA ILE A 32 0.73 -13.38 -4.31
C ILE A 32 1.60 -12.26 -4.88
N THR A 33 1.12 -11.00 -4.83
CA THR A 33 1.86 -9.87 -5.38
C THR A 33 3.12 -9.58 -4.58
N VAL A 34 3.05 -9.54 -3.25
CA VAL A 34 4.23 -9.22 -2.43
C VAL A 34 5.25 -10.34 -2.50
N LEU A 35 4.84 -11.62 -2.52
CA LEU A 35 5.75 -12.77 -2.60
C LEU A 35 6.13 -13.15 -4.04
N ASP A 36 5.71 -12.36 -5.04
CA ASP A 36 6.09 -12.59 -6.42
C ASP A 36 7.62 -12.62 -6.59
N ARG A 37 8.12 -13.57 -7.38
CA ARG A 37 9.56 -13.78 -7.56
C ARG A 37 10.25 -12.56 -8.15
N SER A 38 9.62 -11.88 -9.11
CA SER A 38 10.21 -10.72 -9.77
C SER A 38 10.33 -9.56 -8.79
N LEU A 39 9.26 -9.29 -8.03
CA LEU A 39 9.30 -8.26 -6.99
C LEU A 39 10.33 -8.59 -5.90
N GLN A 40 10.36 -9.82 -5.41
CA GLN A 40 11.32 -10.25 -4.38
C GLN A 40 12.76 -10.13 -4.88
N SER A 41 13.03 -10.54 -6.12
CA SER A 41 14.35 -10.36 -6.74
C SER A 41 14.72 -8.88 -6.84
N GLN A 42 13.79 -8.02 -7.28
CA GLN A 42 14.00 -6.59 -7.32
C GLN A 42 14.36 -6.03 -5.95
N LEU A 43 13.59 -6.35 -4.91
CA LEU A 43 13.86 -5.91 -3.53
C LEU A 43 15.21 -6.42 -3.01
N GLN A 44 15.59 -7.68 -3.27
CA GLN A 44 16.91 -8.21 -2.90
C GLN A 44 18.05 -7.42 -3.53
N THR A 45 17.88 -6.91 -4.76
CA THR A 45 18.91 -6.11 -5.43
C THR A 45 18.93 -4.65 -5.01
N GLN A 46 17.80 -4.11 -4.53
CA GLN A 46 17.60 -2.68 -4.23
C GLN A 46 17.65 -2.36 -2.74
N LEU A 47 17.57 -3.37 -1.86
CA LEU A 47 17.72 -3.24 -0.41
C LEU A 47 19.06 -3.82 0.05
N LYS A 48 19.58 -3.35 1.19
CA LYS A 48 20.66 -4.05 1.86
C LYS A 48 20.17 -5.42 2.31
N ARG A 49 21.06 -6.43 2.32
CA ARG A 49 20.70 -7.81 2.70
C ARG A 49 19.97 -7.90 4.03
N ILE A 50 20.40 -7.13 5.04
CA ILE A 50 19.77 -7.13 6.36
C ILE A 50 18.35 -6.54 6.31
N ASP A 51 18.17 -5.44 5.56
CA ASP A 51 16.88 -4.76 5.42
C ASP A 51 15.87 -5.64 4.68
N TYR A 52 16.32 -6.30 3.60
CA TYR A 52 15.51 -7.29 2.88
C TYR A 52 15.08 -8.44 3.80
N ASN A 53 16.02 -9.05 4.53
CA ASN A 53 15.71 -10.18 5.42
C ASN A 53 14.71 -9.79 6.51
N ASN A 54 14.89 -8.62 7.11
CA ASN A 54 13.99 -8.11 8.14
C ASN A 54 12.59 -7.85 7.57
N PHE A 55 12.49 -7.17 6.43
CA PHE A 55 11.24 -6.98 5.73
C PHE A 55 10.54 -8.31 5.43
N TYR A 56 11.25 -9.26 4.83
CA TYR A 56 10.71 -10.57 4.43
C TYR A 56 10.24 -11.40 5.63
N SER A 57 10.97 -11.36 6.75
CA SER A 57 10.67 -12.18 7.93
C SER A 57 9.36 -11.84 8.66
N ASN A 58 8.70 -10.73 8.29
CA ASN A 58 7.39 -10.34 8.80
C ASN A 58 6.23 -10.63 7.83
N LEU A 59 6.50 -11.21 6.64
CA LEU A 59 5.49 -11.46 5.60
C LEU A 59 4.66 -12.73 5.88
N GLU A 60 3.93 -12.74 6.99
CA GLU A 60 3.14 -13.88 7.47
C GLU A 60 1.63 -13.64 7.32
N ASP A 61 1.05 -12.77 8.15
CA ASP A 61 -0.39 -12.48 8.16
C ASP A 61 -0.68 -11.22 7.35
N PHE A 62 -1.11 -11.41 6.11
CA PHE A 62 -1.40 -10.33 5.17
C PHE A 62 -2.77 -9.69 5.42
N SER A 63 -2.81 -8.37 5.27
CA SER A 63 -4.06 -7.61 5.12
C SER A 63 -4.48 -7.54 3.65
N ALA A 64 -5.75 -7.23 3.39
CA ALA A 64 -6.20 -6.88 2.05
C ALA A 64 -5.45 -5.62 1.56
N PRO A 65 -5.06 -5.57 0.27
CA PRO A 65 -4.29 -4.44 -0.25
C PRO A 65 -5.19 -3.19 -0.36
N TYR A 66 -4.57 -2.02 -0.29
CA TYR A 66 -5.27 -0.75 -0.44
C TYR A 66 -4.76 0.01 -1.66
N THR A 67 -5.67 0.52 -2.48
CA THR A 67 -5.31 1.36 -3.64
C THR A 67 -5.33 2.82 -3.25
N LEU A 68 -4.20 3.49 -3.41
CA LEU A 68 -4.04 4.91 -3.14
C LEU A 68 -4.55 5.76 -4.32
N LYS A 69 -4.79 7.06 -4.08
CA LYS A 69 -5.43 7.96 -5.06
C LYS A 69 -4.73 8.07 -6.41
N ASN A 70 -3.40 7.93 -6.43
CA ASN A 70 -2.60 8.01 -7.64
C ASN A 70 -2.44 6.64 -8.35
N GLY A 71 -3.11 5.59 -7.88
CA GLY A 71 -3.02 4.23 -8.42
C GLY A 71 -1.98 3.33 -7.75
N SER A 72 -1.15 3.84 -6.83
CA SER A 72 -0.20 3.02 -6.07
C SER A 72 -0.93 2.04 -5.16
N LYS A 73 -0.31 0.88 -4.93
CA LYS A 73 -0.86 -0.18 -4.07
C LYS A 73 -0.07 -0.26 -2.77
N PHE A 74 -0.78 -0.22 -1.65
CA PHE A 74 -0.24 -0.46 -0.31
C PHE A 74 -0.55 -1.90 0.13
N TYR A 75 0.48 -2.57 0.63
CA TYR A 75 0.40 -3.91 1.18
C TYR A 75 1.01 -3.90 2.57
N GLU A 76 0.45 -4.67 3.48
CA GLU A 76 1.06 -4.94 4.78
C GLU A 76 0.88 -6.40 5.18
N ALA A 77 1.82 -6.88 5.99
CA ALA A 77 1.75 -8.15 6.68
C ALA A 77 2.30 -7.99 8.10
N ARG A 78 1.70 -8.71 9.05
CA ARG A 78 1.99 -8.60 10.47
C ARG A 78 2.36 -9.96 11.07
N ARG A 79 3.01 -9.89 12.22
CA ARG A 79 3.19 -10.99 13.17
C ARG A 79 2.79 -10.44 14.53
N ASP A 80 1.49 -10.45 14.80
CA ASP A 80 0.90 -9.76 15.96
C ASP A 80 1.50 -10.25 17.28
N ASN A 81 1.76 -11.56 17.39
CA ASN A 81 2.41 -12.18 18.55
C ASN A 81 3.83 -11.68 18.83
N LEU A 82 4.52 -11.16 17.82
CA LEU A 82 5.88 -10.61 17.93
C LEU A 82 5.90 -9.08 17.91
N ASN A 83 4.74 -8.42 17.79
CA ASN A 83 4.63 -6.99 17.57
C ASN A 83 5.59 -6.51 16.46
N SER A 84 5.64 -7.28 15.36
CA SER A 84 6.46 -7.00 14.18
C SER A 84 5.60 -7.00 12.93
N ALA A 85 6.03 -6.25 11.92
CA ALA A 85 5.25 -6.07 10.70
C ALA A 85 6.11 -5.51 9.57
N SER A 86 5.63 -5.70 8.35
CA SER A 86 6.20 -5.12 7.14
C SER A 86 5.11 -4.50 6.29
N ALA A 87 5.44 -3.39 5.65
CA ALA A 87 4.59 -2.70 4.71
C ALA A 87 5.37 -2.30 3.46
N ILE A 88 4.69 -2.27 2.32
CA ILE A 88 5.25 -1.78 1.07
C ILE A 88 4.18 -1.02 0.28
N VAL A 89 4.54 0.15 -0.21
CA VAL A 89 3.81 0.82 -1.29
C VAL A 89 4.56 0.57 -2.60
N ILE A 90 3.83 0.17 -3.64
CA ILE A 90 4.34 0.01 -5.00
C ILE A 90 3.65 1.03 -5.89
N ASP A 91 4.43 1.95 -6.46
CA ASP A 91 3.96 2.96 -7.40
C ASP A 91 3.96 2.42 -8.84
N PRO A 92 2.97 2.76 -9.68
CA PRO A 92 2.93 2.33 -11.08
C PRO A 92 4.16 2.74 -11.90
N GLN A 93 4.89 3.78 -11.47
CA GLN A 93 6.11 4.26 -12.11
C GLN A 93 7.37 3.49 -11.65
N GLY A 94 7.22 2.46 -10.81
CA GLY A 94 8.31 1.59 -10.36
C GLY A 94 9.03 2.06 -9.09
N TYR A 95 8.49 3.05 -8.38
CA TYR A 95 8.98 3.42 -7.06
C TYR A 95 8.38 2.49 -6.00
N PHE A 96 9.15 2.24 -4.95
CA PHE A 96 8.66 1.53 -3.78
C PHE A 96 9.00 2.26 -2.49
N TYR A 97 8.17 2.02 -1.49
CA TYR A 97 8.33 2.56 -0.15
C TYR A 97 8.13 1.42 0.82
N VAL A 98 9.22 0.84 1.28
CA VAL A 98 9.26 -0.29 2.21
C VAL A 98 9.35 0.22 3.63
N ALA A 99 8.63 -0.40 4.55
CA ALA A 99 8.85 -0.25 5.96
C ALA A 99 8.78 -1.59 6.69
N TYR A 100 9.54 -1.72 7.78
CA TYR A 100 9.40 -2.86 8.68
C TYR A 100 9.66 -2.45 10.13
N LYS A 101 9.02 -3.16 11.05
CA LYS A 101 9.26 -3.10 12.49
C LYS A 101 9.72 -4.46 12.96
N MET A 102 10.84 -4.52 13.68
CA MET A 102 11.32 -5.76 14.30
C MET A 102 10.70 -5.97 15.69
N PRO A 103 10.67 -7.22 16.18
CA PRO A 103 10.26 -7.50 17.56
C PRO A 103 11.10 -6.69 18.56
N ASN A 104 10.48 -6.23 19.64
CA ASN A 104 11.13 -5.45 20.72
C ASN A 104 11.86 -4.17 20.26
N SER A 105 11.61 -3.70 19.04
CA SER A 105 12.13 -2.44 18.52
C SER A 105 11.05 -1.36 18.55
N ASN A 106 11.43 -0.17 19.02
CA ASN A 106 10.63 1.05 18.83
C ASN A 106 10.96 1.75 17.49
N ASN A 107 11.89 1.21 16.71
CA ASN A 107 12.23 1.73 15.40
C ASN A 107 11.45 1.00 14.32
N ILE A 108 10.88 1.78 13.42
CA ILE A 108 10.28 1.36 12.16
C ILE A 108 11.26 1.80 11.07
N THR A 109 11.96 0.85 10.47
CA THR A 109 12.87 1.15 9.39
C THR A 109 12.08 1.43 8.13
N TYR A 110 12.40 2.52 7.44
CA TYR A 110 11.84 2.91 6.17
C TYR A 110 12.94 2.99 5.11
N ILE A 111 12.68 2.42 3.94
CA ILE A 111 13.57 2.43 2.77
C ILE A 111 12.75 2.74 1.53
N THR A 112 13.29 3.57 0.64
CA THR A 112 12.70 3.83 -0.68
C THR A 112 13.80 3.93 -1.72
N ASN A 113 13.48 3.56 -2.97
CA ASN A 113 14.32 3.88 -4.13
C ASN A 113 14.04 5.28 -4.70
N ASP A 114 13.08 6.02 -4.16
CA ASP A 114 12.77 7.38 -4.61
C ASP A 114 13.74 8.40 -3.99
N GLY A 115 14.55 9.04 -4.83
CA GLY A 115 15.60 9.95 -4.39
C GLY A 115 15.11 11.18 -3.63
N SER A 116 13.89 11.67 -3.90
CA SER A 116 13.31 12.82 -3.18
C SER A 116 12.73 12.43 -1.81
N CYS A 117 12.32 11.17 -1.64
CA CYS A 117 11.56 10.72 -0.47
C CYS A 117 12.40 10.00 0.58
N ASN A 118 13.70 10.32 0.63
CA ASN A 118 14.64 9.78 1.62
C ASN A 118 14.74 10.59 2.92
N LYS A 119 14.03 11.72 3.02
CA LYS A 119 13.97 12.58 4.22
C LYS A 119 12.57 12.70 4.82
N GLU A 120 11.54 12.34 4.07
CA GLU A 120 10.17 12.31 4.53
C GLU A 120 9.54 10.98 4.10
N ALA A 121 8.96 10.26 5.07
CA ALA A 121 8.33 8.98 4.78
C ALA A 121 7.04 9.18 3.99
N HIS A 122 6.73 8.22 3.12
CA HIS A 122 5.46 8.17 2.40
C HIS A 122 4.25 8.16 3.37
N ASP A 123 3.17 8.87 3.06
CA ASP A 123 2.03 9.03 3.99
C ASP A 123 1.39 7.72 4.43
N ALA A 124 1.21 6.75 3.52
CA ALA A 124 0.75 5.41 3.89
C ALA A 124 1.67 4.71 4.92
N ILE A 125 2.99 4.95 4.85
CA ILE A 125 3.94 4.43 5.83
C ILE A 125 3.82 5.17 7.17
N LYS A 126 3.57 6.49 7.17
CA LYS A 126 3.27 7.23 8.40
C LYS A 126 2.04 6.66 9.09
N VAL A 127 0.99 6.32 8.34
CA VAL A 127 -0.22 5.72 8.90
C VAL A 127 0.04 4.30 9.41
N PHE A 128 0.77 3.47 8.67
CA PHE A 128 1.24 2.16 9.14
C PHE A 128 2.01 2.29 10.46
N ALA A 129 2.93 3.26 10.56
CA ALA A 129 3.74 3.49 11.74
C ALA A 129 2.90 3.89 12.96
N ASN A 130 1.86 4.69 12.76
CA ASN A 130 0.94 5.10 13.82
C ASN A 130 0.20 3.92 14.46
N THR A 131 0.12 2.75 13.80
CA THR A 131 -0.54 1.56 14.37
C THR A 131 0.24 0.93 15.55
N PHE A 132 1.51 1.30 15.76
CA PHE A 132 2.34 0.76 16.84
C PHE A 132 2.41 1.66 18.09
N GLY A 133 1.78 2.84 18.07
CA GLY A 133 1.75 3.79 19.18
C GLY A 133 2.92 4.79 19.21
N GLU A 134 2.77 5.82 20.04
CA GLU A 134 3.56 7.08 20.02
C GLU A 134 5.06 6.93 20.30
N ASN A 135 5.49 5.84 20.94
CA ASN A 135 6.90 5.60 21.23
C ASN A 135 7.70 5.12 20.01
N ASN A 136 7.02 4.75 18.92
CA ASN A 136 7.68 4.27 17.72
C ASN A 136 8.15 5.42 16.83
N LYS A 137 9.35 5.25 16.25
CA LYS A 137 9.98 6.26 15.41
C LYS A 137 10.36 5.66 14.07
N ILE A 138 10.07 6.39 13.01
CA ILE A 138 10.55 6.04 11.67
C ILE A 138 12.03 6.39 11.59
N ILE A 139 12.86 5.43 11.19
CA ILE A 139 14.27 5.62 10.87
C ILE A 139 14.50 5.31 9.39
N PHE A 140 15.39 6.06 8.74
CA PHE A 140 15.66 5.90 7.32
C PHE A 140 16.86 4.99 7.10
N SER A 141 16.73 3.99 6.23
CA SER A 141 17.87 3.24 5.69
C SER A 141 18.00 3.50 4.19
N ASN A 142 19.24 3.66 3.74
CA ASN A 142 19.54 3.90 2.33
C ASN A 142 19.36 2.61 1.51
N PRO A 143 18.70 2.68 0.35
CA PRO A 143 18.68 1.57 -0.59
C PRO A 143 20.07 1.35 -1.20
N THR A 144 20.29 0.22 -1.87
CA THR A 144 21.50 -0.01 -2.68
C THR A 144 21.44 0.68 -4.03
N LYS A 145 20.23 1.00 -4.53
CA LYS A 145 19.99 1.74 -5.78
C LYS A 145 18.89 2.77 -5.58
N VAL A 146 19.11 3.98 -6.11
CA VAL A 146 18.17 5.10 -6.09
C VAL A 146 17.76 5.41 -7.52
N ASN A 147 16.48 5.73 -7.73
CA ASN A 147 15.98 6.35 -8.93
C ASN A 147 16.04 7.88 -8.76
N ASN A 148 16.74 8.53 -9.70
CA ASN A 148 16.95 9.99 -9.69
C ASN A 148 15.85 10.74 -10.44
N MET A 149 15.09 10.07 -11.31
CA MET A 149 13.78 10.57 -11.70
C MET A 149 12.90 10.42 -10.48
N SER A 150 12.24 11.49 -10.07
CA SER A 150 11.66 11.56 -8.73
C SER A 150 10.46 12.51 -8.77
N HIS A 151 9.45 12.21 -7.97
CA HIS A 151 8.23 13.00 -7.84
C HIS A 151 8.09 13.58 -6.43
N ASP A 152 7.09 14.45 -6.24
CA ASP A 152 6.85 15.08 -4.94
C ASP A 152 6.36 14.04 -3.91
N CYS A 153 7.04 14.00 -2.77
CA CYS A 153 6.71 13.14 -1.62
C CYS A 153 5.49 13.65 -0.85
N LYS A 154 5.09 14.91 -1.07
CA LYS A 154 3.98 15.55 -0.36
C LYS A 154 2.69 15.48 -1.16
N GLY A 155 1.61 15.08 -0.51
CA GLY A 155 0.26 15.41 -0.96
C GLY A 155 -0.33 14.58 -2.12
N VAL A 156 0.39 13.61 -2.67
CA VAL A 156 -0.12 12.77 -3.77
C VAL A 156 -1.19 11.76 -3.30
N TYR A 157 -1.29 11.50 -1.99
CA TYR A 157 -2.03 10.33 -1.48
C TYR A 157 -3.16 10.65 -0.48
N GLY A 158 -3.60 11.91 -0.44
CA GLY A 158 -4.82 12.41 0.17
C GLY A 158 -5.24 11.81 1.51
N ASN A 159 -5.11 12.60 2.59
CA ASN A 159 -5.68 12.34 3.92
C ASN A 159 -6.97 11.51 3.87
N LEU A 160 -6.85 10.20 4.13
CA LEU A 160 -7.94 9.43 4.67
C LEU A 160 -7.36 8.41 5.62
N LEU A 161 -7.82 8.55 6.87
CA LEU A 161 -7.69 7.60 7.96
C LEU A 161 -7.77 6.18 7.39
N LEU A 162 -6.65 5.43 7.41
CA LEU A 162 -6.74 3.97 7.48
C LEU A 162 -7.53 3.72 8.75
N LYS A 163 -8.84 3.61 8.59
CA LYS A 163 -9.78 3.61 9.70
C LYS A 163 -9.39 2.42 10.55
N ASN A 164 -9.14 2.68 11.84
CA ASN A 164 -8.90 1.75 12.95
C ASN A 164 -10.00 0.66 13.08
N ARG A 165 -10.24 -0.09 12.01
CA ARG A 165 -10.92 -1.37 12.04
C ARG A 165 -9.90 -2.29 11.43
N SER A 166 -9.26 -3.06 12.31
CA SER A 166 -8.75 -4.40 12.03
C SER A 166 -9.11 -4.80 10.60
N PHE A 167 -8.14 -4.68 9.68
CA PHE A 167 -8.35 -5.01 8.26
C PHE A 167 -9.15 -6.31 8.24
N GLU A 168 -10.34 -6.25 7.63
CA GLU A 168 -11.39 -7.25 7.74
C GLU A 168 -10.79 -8.64 7.61
N ARG A 169 -10.59 -9.30 8.76
CA ARG A 169 -9.96 -10.60 8.85
C ARG A 169 -10.98 -11.55 8.24
N ALA A 170 -10.71 -12.04 7.03
CA ALA A 170 -11.36 -13.26 6.60
C ALA A 170 -10.82 -14.38 7.51
N TYR A 171 -11.54 -14.63 8.61
CA TYR A 171 -11.44 -15.88 9.33
C TYR A 171 -11.81 -16.96 8.30
N LEU A 172 -10.80 -17.69 7.82
CA LEU A 172 -11.05 -18.99 7.23
C LEU A 172 -11.37 -19.91 8.41
N GLU A 173 -12.63 -19.92 8.81
CA GLU A 173 -13.18 -21.10 9.47
C GLU A 173 -13.37 -22.15 8.37
N ASP A 174 -12.41 -23.06 8.27
CA ASP A 174 -12.58 -24.31 7.54
C ASP A 174 -13.79 -25.06 8.15
N GLN A 175 -14.79 -25.32 7.31
CA GLN A 175 -15.84 -26.31 7.53
C GLN A 175 -15.29 -27.73 7.31
#